data_AF-A0A2K3UVR3-F1
#
_entry.id   AF-A0A2K3UVR3-F1
#
_cell.length_a   1.000
_cell.length_b   1.000
_cell.length_c   1.000
_cell.angle_alpha   90.00
_cell.angle_beta   90.00
_cell.angle_gamma   90.00
#
_symmetry.space_group_name_H-M   'P 1'
#
loop_
_entity.id
_entity.type
_entity.pdbx_description
1 polymer ?
#
loop_
_entity_poly.entity_id
_entity_poly.type
_entity_poly.pdbx_seq_one_letter_code
_entity_poly.pdbx_strand_id
1 'polypeptide(L)' 'MNDHYRQVMAGLFTNAERDVRLARAGGDPAALAKAQARYETLKAALDIYAAAHLAAYGERPWPRPEPASP' A
#
# COMPACT_ATOMS: atom_id res chain seq x y z
N MET A 1 12.58 8.18 -0.48
CA MET A 1 11.10 8.25 -0.28
C MET A 1 10.75 9.29 0.77
N ASN A 2 9.74 10.12 0.52
CA ASN A 2 9.33 11.22 1.41
C ASN A 2 8.14 10.84 2.32
N ASP A 3 7.78 11.75 3.23
CA ASP A 3 6.67 11.52 4.17
C ASP A 3 5.30 11.41 3.49
N HIS A 4 5.12 12.07 2.34
CA HIS A 4 3.90 11.94 1.57
C HIS A 4 3.68 10.50 1.08
N TYR A 5 4.72 9.88 0.49
CA TYR A 5 4.68 8.48 0.14
C TYR A 5 4.36 7.61 1.35
N ARG A 6 5.05 7.80 2.48
CA ARG A 6 4.81 7.04 3.72
C ARG A 6 3.36 7.15 4.19
N GLN A 7 2.77 8.34 4.13
CA GLN A 7 1.39 8.59 4.54
C GLN A 7 0.39 7.86 3.64
N VAL A 8 0.58 7.91 2.31
CA VAL A 8 -0.28 7.19 1.36
C VAL A 8 -0.16 5.68 1.60
N MET A 9 1.06 5.16 1.76
CA MET A 9 1.28 3.74 2.02
C MET A 9 0.65 3.29 3.34
N ALA A 10 0.80 4.08 4.41
CA ALA A 10 0.19 3.77 5.70
C ALA A 10 -1.35 3.69 5.59
N GLY A 11 -1.98 4.57 4.81
CA GLY A 11 -3.42 4.52 4.55
C GLY A 11 -3.83 3.24 3.80
N LEU A 12 -3.07 2.85 2.77
CA LEU A 12 -3.33 1.62 2.01
C LEU A 12 -3.21 0.36 2.89
N PHE A 13 -2.14 0.26 3.69
CA PHE A 13 -1.96 -0.85 4.63
C PHE A 13 -3.07 -0.90 5.68
N THR A 14 -3.40 0.24 6.29
CA THR A 14 -4.47 0.31 7.30
C THR A 14 -5.81 -0.22 6.77
N ASN A 15 -6.14 0.11 5.52
CA ASN A 15 -7.36 -0.37 4.87
C ASN A 15 -7.30 -1.88 4.60
N ALA A 16 -6.19 -2.39 4.06
CA ALA A 16 -6.05 -3.81 3.79
C ALA A 16 -6.04 -4.66 5.08
N GLU A 17 -5.42 -4.19 6.15
CA GLU A 17 -5.48 -4.82 7.49
C GLU A 17 -6.90 -4.81 8.06
N ARG A 18 -7.66 -3.72 7.85
CA ARG A 18 -9.06 -3.64 8.24
C ARG A 18 -9.89 -4.69 7.50
N ASP A 19 -9.68 -4.87 6.20
CA ASP A 19 -10.39 -5.88 5.41
C ASP A 19 -10.12 -7.29 5.90
N VAL A 20 -8.87 -7.61 6.26
CA VAL A 20 -8.51 -8.89 6.89
C VAL A 20 -9.24 -9.08 8.22
N ARG A 21 -9.27 -8.05 9.08
CA ARG A 21 -9.98 -8.11 10.36
C ARG A 21 -11.48 -8.31 10.18
N LEU A 22 -12.10 -7.63 9.23
CA LEU A 22 -13.52 -7.77 8.92
C LEU A 22 -13.83 -9.18 8.38
N ALA A 23 -13.02 -9.68 7.45
CA ALA A 23 -13.18 -11.04 6.92
C ALA A 23 -13.02 -12.11 8.00
N ARG A 24 -12.07 -11.93 8.92
CA ARG A 24 -11.88 -12.81 10.08
C ARG A 24 -13.10 -12.79 11.01
N ALA A 25 -13.66 -11.62 11.29
CA ALA A 25 -14.85 -11.48 12.13
C ALA A 25 -16.10 -12.08 11.47
N GLY A 26 -16.18 -12.04 10.13
CA GLY A 26 -17.27 -12.64 9.36
C GLY A 26 -17.28 -14.16 9.31
N GLY A 27 -16.19 -14.83 9.74
CA GLY A 27 -16.14 -16.28 9.87
C GLY A 27 -16.08 -17.06 8.55
N ASP A 28 -15.96 -16.40 7.40
CA ASP A 28 -15.78 -17.03 6.09
C ASP A 28 -14.29 -17.24 5.78
N PRO A 29 -13.78 -18.50 5.77
CA PRO A 29 -12.39 -18.79 5.50
C PRO A 29 -11.93 -18.36 4.09
N ALA A 30 -12.81 -18.42 3.09
CA ALA A 30 -12.48 -18.03 1.72
C ALA A 30 -12.33 -16.51 1.60
N ALA A 31 -13.23 -15.75 2.24
CA ALA A 31 -13.10 -14.30 2.32
C ALA A 31 -11.82 -13.88 3.06
N LEU A 32 -11.47 -14.56 4.16
CA LEU A 32 -10.24 -14.31 4.90
C LEU A 32 -9.00 -14.59 4.05
N ALA A 33 -8.92 -15.76 3.40
CA ALA A 33 -7.81 -16.11 2.53
C ALA A 33 -7.64 -15.09 1.39
N LYS A 34 -8.74 -14.63 0.80
CA LYS A 34 -8.74 -13.59 -0.24
C LYS A 34 -8.25 -12.24 0.28
N ALA A 35 -8.70 -11.83 1.47
CA ALA A 35 -8.25 -10.59 2.08
C ALA A 35 -6.75 -10.64 2.42
N GLN A 36 -6.27 -11.77 2.94
CA GLN A 36 -4.84 -11.96 3.23
C GLN A 36 -4.00 -11.94 1.95
N ALA A 37 -4.43 -12.63 0.89
CA ALA A 37 -3.71 -12.63 -0.38
C ALA A 37 -3.60 -11.21 -0.98
N ARG A 38 -4.65 -10.40 -0.86
CA ARG A 38 -4.63 -8.99 -1.29
C ARG A 38 -3.65 -8.16 -0.46
N TYR A 39 -3.63 -8.35 0.85
CA TYR A 39 -2.70 -7.67 1.75
C TYR A 39 -1.23 -7.99 1.41
N GLU A 40 -0.90 -9.27 1.25
CA GLU A 40 0.47 -9.68 0.87
C GLU A 40 0.86 -9.19 -0.52
N THR A 41 -0.08 -9.23 -1.47
CA THR A 41 0.14 -8.71 -2.83
C THR A 41 0.43 -7.21 -2.82
N LEU A 42 -0.34 -6.44 -2.04
CA LEU A 42 -0.11 -5.01 -1.87
C LEU A 42 1.29 -4.76 -1.29
N LYS A 43 1.67 -5.50 -0.24
CA LYS A 43 3.00 -5.39 0.37
C LYS A 43 4.12 -5.63 -0.65
N ALA A 44 4.05 -6.75 -1.38
CA ALA A 44 5.04 -7.09 -2.40
C ALA A 44 5.11 -6.04 -3.52
N ALA A 45 3.98 -5.55 -4.00
CA ALA A 45 3.93 -4.51 -5.03
C ALA A 45 4.59 -3.21 -4.57
N LEU A 46 4.41 -2.83 -3.31
CA LEU A 46 5.01 -1.62 -2.75
C LEU A 46 6.52 -1.76 -2.54
N ASP A 47 6.99 -2.94 -2.12
CA ASP A 47 8.43 -3.23 -2.01
C ASP A 47 9.11 -3.18 -3.39
N ILE A 48 8.48 -3.80 -4.41
CA ILE A 48 8.95 -3.74 -5.80
C ILE A 48 8.99 -2.30 -6.29
N TYR A 49 7.94 -1.53 -6.04
CA TYR A 49 7.89 -0.13 -6.42
C TYR A 49 9.03 0.65 -5.76
N ALA A 50 9.23 0.50 -4.45
CA ALA A 50 10.26 1.22 -3.71
C ALA A 50 11.66 0.91 -4.24
N ALA A 51 11.93 -0.36 -4.52
CA ALA A 51 13.19 -0.80 -5.14
C ALA A 51 13.37 -0.21 -6.55
N ALA A 52 12.33 -0.26 -7.40
CA ALA A 52 12.38 0.31 -8.74
C ALA A 52 12.60 1.82 -8.72
N HIS A 53 11.92 2.54 -7.82
CA HIS A 53 12.12 3.97 -7.64
C HIS A 53 13.54 4.29 -7.20
N LEU A 54 14.09 3.54 -6.24
CA LEU A 54 15.47 3.72 -5.79
C LEU A 54 16.46 3.50 -6.95
N ALA A 55 16.25 2.46 -7.75
CA ALA A 55 17.08 2.16 -8.92
C ALA A 55 17.03 3.26 -9.99
N ALA A 56 15.84 3.82 -10.25
CA ALA A 56 15.65 4.82 -11.31
C ALA A 56 15.99 6.26 -10.89
N TYR A 57 15.70 6.63 -9.65
CA TYR A 57 15.74 8.03 -9.19
C TYR A 57 16.59 8.25 -7.94
N GLY A 58 17.23 7.20 -7.40
CA GLY A 58 18.00 7.29 -6.17
C GLY A 58 17.14 7.75 -4.98
N GLU A 59 17.66 8.72 -4.23
CA GLU A 59 16.98 9.27 -3.05
C GLU A 59 15.93 10.34 -3.37
N ARG A 60 15.70 10.67 -4.65
CA ARG A 60 14.74 11.69 -5.06
C ARG A 60 13.38 11.46 -4.37
N PRO A 61 12.75 12.50 -3.82
CA PRO A 61 11.46 12.34 -3.17
C PRO A 61 10.35 11.99 -4.18
N TRP A 62 9.39 11.18 -3.74
CA TRP A 62 8.19 10.87 -4.53
C TRP A 62 7.47 12.18 -4.92
N PRO A 63 7.03 12.34 -6.19
CA PRO A 63 6.37 13.55 -6.65
C PRO A 63 5.08 13.80 -5.86
N ARG A 64 4.96 14.97 -5.23
CA ARG A 64 3.69 15.37 -4.63
C ARG A 64 2.68 15.58 -5.77
N PRO A 65 1.39 15.24 -5.57
CA PRO A 65 0.37 15.65 -6.53
C PRO A 65 0.48 17.17 -6.69
N GLU A 66 0.66 17.64 -7.92
CA GLU A 66 0.62 19.07 -8.19
C GLU A 66 -0.75 19.59 -7.72
N PRO A 67 -0.81 20.72 -6.99
CA PRO A 67 -2.08 21.39 -6.79
C PRO A 67 -2.66 21.64 -8.18
N ALA A 68 -3.90 21.22 -8.41
CA ALA A 68 -4.59 21.50 -9.67
C ALA A 68 -4.39 22.98 -9.99
N SER A 69 -3.73 23.27 -11.13
CA SER A 69 -3.58 24.64 -11.60
C SER A 69 -4.95 25.31 -11.63
N PRO A 70 -5.08 26.54 -11.11
CA PRO A 70 -6.36 27.24 -11.03
C PRO A 70 -7.02 27.46 -12.39
#